data_AF-A0A1B3MWZ1-F1
#
_entry.id   AF-A0A1B3MWZ1-F1
#
_cell.length_a   1.000
_cell.length_b   1.000
_cell.length_c   1.000
_cell.angle_alpha   90.00
_cell.angle_beta   90.00
_cell.angle_gamma   90.00
#
_symmetry.space_group_name_H-M   'P 1'
#
loop_
_entity.id
_entity.type
_entity.pdbx_description
1 polymer ?
#
loop_
_entity_poly.entity_id
_entity_poly.type
_entity_poly.pdbx_seq_one_letter_code
_entity_poly.pdbx_strand_id
1 'polypeptide(L)'
;MTDMNPVSTPPGLIDRAKSILLKPKSEWEVIDAEPASVGSIFIGYAMILAAIPPLAGLIGGQMFGYGALGISFRPSLVGAVGSAIAQYVFSLIGLFVLAWLINLLAPRFGGQKDMIKAVKVAAYSATASWLAGIFLLLPMLGILSILGLYSLYLLYLGLPRLMRAPADKAMPYTIVTIVAAILLSLLAGAVAAPFSRFAAPSVGDSAVDGQMTIPGVGTVDLGKLDAAGKKMEEAARKMEDAAKTGAPAVALSPSALQALLPERIGRFERTEIESAGMAGGAQASARYQAGDDDMKVEIIDLAAMGAMTGIGAAFNVQSNRETATGYERTQTVDGQLVNESWDKESRDGKYATSIANRFMLSASGTVANIDELKSAVQAIGPEKLAAMAQ
;
A
#
# COMPACT_ATOMS: atom_id res chain seq x y z
N MET A 1 -2.53 -64.86 -7.86
CA MET A 1 -2.25 -63.59 -8.55
C MET A 1 -3.22 -62.57 -7.99
N THR A 2 -2.80 -61.84 -6.97
CA THR A 2 -3.53 -60.68 -6.45
C THR A 2 -2.69 -59.48 -6.83
N ASP A 3 -2.98 -58.90 -7.99
CA ASP A 3 -2.48 -57.59 -8.37
C ASP A 3 -3.08 -56.57 -7.39
N MET A 4 -2.34 -56.32 -6.31
CA MET A 4 -2.56 -55.12 -5.51
C MET A 4 -2.24 -53.95 -6.42
N ASN A 5 -3.29 -53.28 -6.92
CA ASN A 5 -3.18 -51.93 -7.44
C ASN A 5 -2.30 -51.13 -6.48
N PRO A 6 -1.11 -50.67 -6.87
CA PRO A 6 -0.40 -49.70 -6.07
C PRO A 6 -1.33 -48.50 -6.03
N VAL A 7 -1.84 -48.15 -4.84
CA VAL A 7 -2.37 -46.82 -4.59
C VAL A 7 -1.24 -45.89 -5.00
N SER A 8 -1.36 -45.31 -6.20
CA SER A 8 -0.33 -44.47 -6.77
C SER A 8 -0.18 -43.29 -5.82
N THR A 9 0.85 -43.33 -4.98
CA THR A 9 1.19 -42.22 -4.10
C THR A 9 1.24 -40.97 -4.96
N PRO A 10 0.49 -39.91 -4.60
CA PRO A 10 0.52 -38.67 -5.37
C PRO A 10 1.98 -38.24 -5.57
N PRO A 11 2.37 -37.83 -6.79
CA PRO A 11 3.70 -37.30 -7.06
C PRO A 11 4.13 -36.32 -5.98
N GLY A 12 5.39 -36.44 -5.53
CA GLY A 12 5.96 -35.48 -4.60
C GLY A 12 5.90 -34.05 -5.14
N LEU A 13 5.98 -33.04 -4.27
CA LEU A 13 5.89 -31.61 -4.62
C LEU A 13 6.70 -31.25 -5.88
N ILE A 14 7.96 -31.72 -5.92
CA ILE A 14 8.92 -31.44 -7.00
C ILE A 14 8.48 -32.11 -8.30
N ASP A 15 8.03 -33.36 -8.25
CA ASP A 15 7.61 -34.11 -9.44
C ASP A 15 6.34 -33.51 -10.02
N ARG A 16 5.39 -33.10 -9.17
CA ARG A 16 4.20 -32.35 -9.61
C ARG A 16 4.59 -31.04 -10.29
N ALA A 17 5.45 -30.24 -9.67
CA ALA A 17 5.88 -28.95 -10.21
C ALA A 17 6.61 -29.10 -11.55
N LYS A 18 7.50 -30.09 -11.69
CA LYS A 18 8.17 -30.40 -12.95
C LYS A 18 7.17 -30.85 -14.02
N SER A 19 6.27 -31.77 -13.68
CA SER A 19 5.36 -32.36 -14.65
C SER A 19 4.35 -31.34 -15.17
N ILE A 20 3.81 -30.47 -14.31
CA ILE A 20 2.89 -29.42 -14.75
C ILE A 20 3.59 -28.38 -15.63
N LEU A 21 4.87 -28.10 -15.41
CA LEU A 21 5.62 -27.13 -16.22
C LEU A 21 6.06 -27.71 -17.57
N LEU A 22 6.59 -28.93 -17.57
CA LEU A 22 7.21 -29.56 -18.74
C LEU A 22 6.22 -30.35 -19.60
N LYS A 23 5.16 -30.89 -19.01
CA LYS A 23 4.16 -31.74 -19.69
C LYS A 23 2.73 -31.37 -19.27
N PRO A 24 2.32 -30.10 -19.38
CA PRO A 24 1.06 -29.61 -18.80
C PRO A 24 -0.18 -30.35 -19.32
N LYS A 25 -0.24 -30.66 -20.62
CA LYS A 25 -1.43 -31.29 -21.22
C LYS A 25 -1.72 -32.66 -20.60
N SER A 26 -0.71 -33.52 -20.48
CA SER A 26 -0.86 -34.84 -19.85
C SER A 26 -1.02 -34.73 -18.34
N GLU A 27 -0.32 -33.78 -17.71
CA GLU A 27 -0.37 -33.62 -16.26
C GLU A 27 -1.76 -33.18 -15.78
N TRP A 28 -2.46 -32.33 -16.53
CA TRP A 28 -3.84 -31.96 -16.20
C TRP A 28 -4.80 -33.16 -16.22
N GLU A 29 -4.52 -34.20 -17.02
CA GLU A 29 -5.33 -35.42 -17.03
C GLU A 29 -5.12 -36.24 -15.76
N VAL A 30 -3.86 -36.32 -15.31
CA VAL A 30 -3.49 -36.98 -14.06
C VAL A 30 -4.12 -36.24 -12.87
N ILE A 31 -3.95 -34.91 -12.82
CA ILE A 31 -4.52 -34.05 -11.77
C ILE A 31 -6.04 -34.17 -11.67
N ASP A 32 -6.75 -34.27 -12.80
CA ASP A 32 -8.21 -34.42 -12.84
C ASP A 32 -8.68 -35.73 -12.19
N ALA A 33 -7.95 -36.83 -12.42
CA ALA A 33 -8.27 -38.16 -11.89
C ALA A 33 -7.90 -38.34 -10.41
N GLU A 34 -6.94 -37.58 -9.90
CA GLU A 34 -6.47 -37.76 -8.52
C GLU A 34 -7.50 -37.34 -7.47
N PRO A 35 -7.75 -38.16 -6.43
CA PRO A 35 -8.52 -37.70 -5.29
C PRO A 35 -7.73 -36.64 -4.52
N ALA A 36 -8.37 -35.51 -4.21
CA ALA A 36 -7.75 -34.45 -3.45
C ALA A 36 -8.76 -33.78 -2.53
N SER A 37 -8.27 -33.18 -1.45
CA SER A 37 -9.01 -32.22 -0.63
C SER A 37 -8.41 -30.83 -0.80
N VAL A 38 -9.16 -29.80 -0.42
CA VAL A 38 -8.63 -28.44 -0.36
C VAL A 38 -7.37 -28.40 0.54
N GLY A 39 -7.42 -29.04 1.71
CA GLY A 39 -6.30 -29.08 2.65
C GLY A 39 -5.05 -29.74 2.09
N SER A 40 -5.19 -30.88 1.38
CA SER A 40 -4.03 -31.59 0.80
C SER A 40 -3.33 -30.77 -0.27
N ILE A 41 -4.08 -30.03 -1.10
CA ILE A 41 -3.50 -29.14 -2.11
C ILE A 41 -2.89 -27.91 -1.45
N PHE A 42 -3.58 -27.34 -0.47
CA PHE A 42 -3.16 -26.08 0.13
C PHE A 42 -1.88 -26.25 0.98
N ILE A 43 -1.89 -27.19 1.92
CA ILE A 43 -0.77 -27.43 2.84
C ILE A 43 0.38 -28.13 2.12
N GLY A 44 0.07 -29.14 1.28
CA GLY A 44 1.08 -29.97 0.62
C GLY A 44 1.69 -29.37 -0.64
N TYR A 45 1.15 -28.26 -1.17
CA TYR A 45 1.61 -27.67 -2.42
C TYR A 45 1.65 -26.13 -2.36
N ALA A 46 0.48 -25.50 -2.19
CA ALA A 46 0.36 -24.05 -2.35
C ALA A 46 1.15 -23.26 -1.30
N MET A 47 1.03 -23.59 -0.02
CA MET A 47 1.76 -22.92 1.08
C MET A 47 3.28 -23.00 0.88
N ILE A 48 3.79 -24.11 0.38
CA ILE A 48 5.22 -24.31 0.20
C ILE A 48 5.74 -23.47 -0.97
N LEU A 49 5.09 -23.54 -2.14
CA LEU A 49 5.55 -22.82 -3.33
C LEU A 49 5.27 -21.31 -3.24
N ALA A 50 4.14 -20.91 -2.68
CA ALA A 50 3.79 -19.49 -2.54
C ALA A 50 4.73 -18.73 -1.60
N ALA A 51 5.51 -19.43 -0.75
CA ALA A 51 6.53 -18.83 0.08
C ALA A 51 7.79 -18.41 -0.71
N ILE A 52 8.00 -18.95 -1.92
CA ILE A 52 9.21 -18.69 -2.72
C ILE A 52 9.35 -17.19 -3.07
N PRO A 53 8.36 -16.52 -3.71
CA PRO A 53 8.49 -15.11 -4.04
C PRO A 53 8.75 -14.18 -2.84
N PRO A 54 7.98 -14.23 -1.73
CA PRO A 54 8.21 -13.32 -0.60
C PRO A 54 9.55 -13.57 0.10
N LEU A 55 10.00 -14.82 0.21
CA LEU A 55 11.32 -15.12 0.78
C LEU A 55 12.46 -14.65 -0.13
N ALA A 56 12.35 -14.89 -1.44
CA ALA A 56 13.34 -14.44 -2.42
C ALA A 56 13.42 -12.90 -2.46
N GLY A 57 12.27 -12.22 -2.47
CA GLY A 57 12.19 -10.76 -2.43
C GLY A 57 12.72 -10.17 -1.11
N LEU A 58 12.44 -10.79 0.03
CA LEU A 58 13.00 -10.39 1.33
C LEU A 58 14.53 -10.49 1.31
N ILE A 59 15.07 -11.66 0.95
CA ILE A 59 16.52 -11.90 0.93
C ILE A 59 17.20 -10.97 -0.07
N GLY A 60 16.68 -10.89 -1.30
CA GLY A 60 17.24 -10.04 -2.35
C GLY A 60 17.18 -8.56 -1.99
N GLY A 61 16.06 -8.10 -1.46
CA GLY A 61 15.87 -6.72 -1.00
C GLY A 61 16.79 -6.33 0.18
N GLN A 62 17.08 -7.27 1.09
CA GLN A 62 18.01 -7.00 2.20
C GLN A 62 19.48 -7.03 1.76
N MET A 63 19.88 -8.00 0.92
CA MET A 63 21.27 -8.15 0.48
C MET A 63 21.68 -7.06 -0.52
N PHE A 64 20.82 -6.76 -1.49
CA PHE A 64 21.16 -5.87 -2.61
C PHE A 64 20.49 -4.50 -2.47
N GLY A 65 19.31 -4.43 -1.86
CA GLY A 65 18.45 -3.24 -1.91
C GLY A 65 17.70 -3.12 -3.22
N TYR A 66 16.84 -2.11 -3.28
CA TYR A 66 16.14 -1.70 -4.48
C TYR A 66 16.80 -0.44 -5.02
N GLY A 67 17.03 -0.36 -6.31
CA GLY A 67 17.56 0.87 -6.89
C GLY A 67 17.44 0.93 -8.39
N ALA A 68 17.11 2.10 -8.90
CA ALA A 68 17.04 2.43 -10.30
C ALA A 68 17.45 3.90 -10.48
N LEU A 69 18.08 4.23 -11.60
CA LEU A 69 18.42 5.62 -11.97
C LEU A 69 19.24 6.37 -10.90
N GLY A 70 20.17 5.68 -10.23
CA GLY A 70 21.06 6.28 -9.21
C GLY A 70 20.44 6.45 -7.82
N ILE A 71 19.16 6.12 -7.64
CA ILE A 71 18.50 6.10 -6.33
C ILE A 71 18.56 4.67 -5.78
N SER A 72 18.97 4.50 -4.53
CA SER A 72 18.97 3.22 -3.83
C SER A 72 18.22 3.32 -2.50
N PHE A 73 17.42 2.31 -2.21
CA PHE A 73 16.59 2.19 -1.03
C PHE A 73 16.71 0.77 -0.48
N ARG A 74 16.93 0.66 0.84
CA ARG A 74 16.89 -0.60 1.56
C ARG A 74 15.83 -0.50 2.66
N PRO A 75 14.73 -1.27 2.57
CA PRO A 75 13.75 -1.28 3.64
C PRO A 75 14.37 -1.83 4.92
N SER A 76 13.92 -1.33 6.07
CA SER A 76 14.30 -1.88 7.37
C SER A 76 13.94 -3.38 7.44
N LEU A 77 14.70 -4.16 8.21
CA LEU A 77 14.47 -5.60 8.33
C LEU A 77 13.04 -5.89 8.82
N VAL A 78 12.54 -5.11 9.78
CA VAL A 78 11.18 -5.25 10.31
C VAL A 78 10.13 -4.99 9.23
N GLY A 79 10.28 -3.90 8.45
CA GLY A 79 9.37 -3.59 7.35
C GLY A 79 9.43 -4.61 6.21
N ALA A 80 10.64 -5.11 5.91
CA ALA A 80 10.84 -6.13 4.88
C ALA A 80 10.22 -7.47 5.29
N VAL A 81 10.38 -7.89 6.55
CA VAL A 81 9.73 -9.10 7.08
C VAL A 81 8.22 -8.94 7.11
N GLY A 82 7.71 -7.79 7.60
CA GLY A 82 6.27 -7.51 7.63
C GLY A 82 5.65 -7.55 6.23
N SER A 83 6.30 -6.94 5.23
CA SER A 83 5.83 -6.98 3.84
C SER A 83 5.91 -8.39 3.22
N ALA A 84 6.94 -9.18 3.52
CA ALA A 84 7.05 -10.56 3.05
C ALA A 84 5.94 -11.45 3.64
N ILE A 85 5.63 -11.31 4.94
CA ILE A 85 4.52 -12.01 5.59
C ILE A 85 3.19 -11.59 4.96
N ALA A 86 2.95 -10.30 4.80
CA ALA A 86 1.73 -9.79 4.18
C ALA A 86 1.58 -10.32 2.76
N GLN A 87 2.63 -10.25 1.94
CA GLN A 87 2.63 -10.78 0.57
C GLN A 87 2.32 -12.28 0.54
N TYR A 88 2.90 -13.07 1.44
CA TYR A 88 2.62 -14.49 1.56
C TYR A 88 1.15 -14.75 1.89
N VAL A 89 0.61 -14.08 2.92
CA VAL A 89 -0.81 -14.21 3.31
C VAL A 89 -1.74 -13.79 2.18
N PHE A 90 -1.49 -12.65 1.52
CA PHE A 90 -2.30 -12.20 0.39
C PHE A 90 -2.22 -13.14 -0.81
N SER A 91 -1.07 -13.77 -1.07
CA SER A 91 -0.94 -14.75 -2.15
C SER A 91 -1.84 -15.98 -1.92
N LEU A 92 -1.93 -16.42 -0.67
CA LEU A 92 -2.76 -17.54 -0.24
C LEU A 92 -4.26 -17.21 -0.27
N ILE A 93 -4.63 -16.00 0.17
CA ILE A 93 -6.01 -15.48 0.01
C ILE A 93 -6.37 -15.37 -1.47
N GLY A 94 -5.47 -14.82 -2.28
CA GLY A 94 -5.64 -14.66 -3.73
C GLY A 94 -5.90 -15.99 -4.44
N LEU A 95 -5.23 -17.06 -4.02
CA LEU A 95 -5.48 -18.41 -4.54
C LEU A 95 -6.91 -18.88 -4.26
N PHE A 96 -7.41 -18.69 -3.04
CA PHE A 96 -8.79 -19.04 -2.69
C PHE A 96 -9.80 -18.18 -3.45
N VAL A 97 -9.54 -16.88 -3.58
CA VAL A 97 -10.38 -15.96 -4.37
C VAL A 97 -10.42 -16.38 -5.84
N LEU A 98 -9.28 -16.75 -6.42
CA LEU A 98 -9.21 -17.25 -7.79
C LEU A 98 -9.98 -18.57 -7.95
N ALA A 99 -9.82 -19.53 -7.04
CA ALA A 99 -10.57 -20.78 -7.07
C ALA A 99 -12.09 -20.54 -6.96
N TRP A 100 -12.52 -19.64 -6.06
CA TRP A 100 -13.91 -19.24 -5.94
C TRP A 100 -14.45 -18.61 -7.22
N LEU A 101 -13.67 -17.70 -7.82
CA LEU A 101 -14.01 -17.04 -9.09
C LEU A 101 -14.14 -18.05 -10.24
N ILE A 102 -13.19 -18.97 -10.37
CA ILE A 102 -13.23 -20.07 -11.35
C ILE A 102 -14.51 -20.88 -11.18
N ASN A 103 -14.80 -21.33 -9.95
CA ASN A 103 -15.98 -22.10 -9.62
C ASN A 103 -17.28 -21.32 -9.89
N LEU A 104 -17.30 -20.02 -9.61
CA LEU A 104 -18.45 -19.14 -9.84
C LEU A 104 -18.73 -18.96 -11.34
N LEU A 105 -17.69 -18.78 -12.14
CA LEU A 105 -17.80 -18.51 -13.58
C LEU A 105 -18.09 -19.77 -14.41
N ALA A 106 -17.77 -20.97 -13.92
CA ALA A 106 -17.89 -22.21 -14.69
C ALA A 106 -19.24 -22.39 -15.41
N PRO A 107 -20.42 -22.20 -14.78
CA PRO A 107 -21.71 -22.37 -15.45
C PRO A 107 -21.95 -21.38 -16.59
N ARG A 108 -21.36 -20.17 -16.51
CA ARG A 108 -21.49 -19.14 -17.56
C ARG A 108 -20.82 -19.57 -18.86
N PHE A 109 -19.84 -20.46 -18.77
CA PHE A 109 -19.11 -21.01 -19.91
C PHE A 109 -19.50 -22.46 -20.21
N GLY A 110 -20.61 -22.97 -19.66
CA GLY A 110 -21.06 -24.35 -19.87
C GLY A 110 -20.25 -25.41 -19.12
N GLY A 111 -19.43 -25.01 -18.15
CA GLY A 111 -18.74 -25.91 -17.22
C GLY A 111 -19.58 -26.24 -15.99
N GLN A 112 -19.03 -27.12 -15.15
CA GLN A 112 -19.62 -27.59 -13.91
C GLN A 112 -18.94 -26.95 -12.70
N LYS A 113 -19.72 -26.62 -11.67
CA LYS A 113 -19.17 -26.13 -10.39
C LYS A 113 -18.61 -27.32 -9.61
N ASP A 114 -17.34 -27.22 -9.26
CA ASP A 114 -16.65 -28.14 -8.36
C ASP A 114 -15.51 -27.36 -7.70
N MET A 115 -15.66 -27.06 -6.40
CA MET A 115 -14.68 -26.23 -5.70
C MET A 115 -13.32 -26.91 -5.57
N ILE A 116 -13.28 -28.24 -5.41
CA ILE A 116 -12.01 -28.98 -5.28
C ILE A 116 -11.25 -28.88 -6.60
N LYS A 117 -11.95 -29.09 -7.73
CA LYS A 117 -11.34 -28.93 -9.05
C LYS A 117 -10.93 -27.49 -9.33
N ALA A 118 -11.71 -26.49 -8.92
CA ALA A 118 -11.33 -25.10 -9.06
C ALA A 118 -10.07 -24.75 -8.25
N VAL A 119 -9.93 -25.28 -7.04
CA VAL A 119 -8.71 -25.15 -6.22
C VAL A 119 -7.51 -25.81 -6.89
N LYS A 120 -7.66 -27.00 -7.49
CA LYS A 120 -6.59 -27.62 -8.29
C LYS A 120 -6.17 -26.72 -9.45
N VAL A 121 -7.12 -26.17 -10.21
CA VAL A 121 -6.82 -25.25 -11.32
C VAL A 121 -6.04 -24.03 -10.81
N ALA A 122 -6.55 -23.36 -9.77
CA ALA A 122 -5.90 -22.17 -9.22
C ALA A 122 -4.48 -22.46 -8.70
N ALA A 123 -4.31 -23.51 -7.91
CA ALA A 123 -3.03 -23.84 -7.29
C ALA A 123 -1.97 -24.30 -8.30
N TYR A 124 -2.31 -25.24 -9.20
CA TYR A 124 -1.33 -25.81 -10.14
C TYR A 124 -1.05 -24.89 -11.34
N SER A 125 -1.96 -23.97 -11.67
CA SER A 125 -1.65 -22.93 -12.66
C SER A 125 -0.68 -21.88 -12.13
N ALA A 126 -0.74 -21.55 -10.83
CA ALA A 126 0.15 -20.57 -10.20
C ALA A 126 1.62 -21.03 -10.09
N THR A 127 1.90 -22.32 -10.28
CA THR A 127 3.23 -22.92 -10.12
C THR A 127 4.34 -22.15 -10.83
N ALA A 128 4.13 -21.75 -12.09
CA ALA A 128 5.17 -21.04 -12.84
C ALA A 128 5.49 -19.68 -12.23
N SER A 129 4.47 -18.93 -11.78
CA SER A 129 4.66 -17.64 -11.13
C SER A 129 5.38 -17.75 -9.80
N TRP A 130 5.05 -18.76 -8.98
CA TRP A 130 5.72 -18.99 -7.71
C TRP A 130 7.19 -19.37 -7.89
N LEU A 131 7.50 -20.28 -8.83
CA LEU A 131 8.88 -20.65 -9.10
C LEU A 131 9.67 -19.50 -9.74
N ALA A 132 9.08 -18.74 -10.65
CA ALA A 132 9.72 -17.56 -11.23
C ALA A 132 10.03 -16.47 -10.18
N GLY A 133 9.32 -16.48 -9.05
CA GLY A 133 9.62 -15.64 -7.90
C GLY A 133 11.03 -15.82 -7.32
N ILE A 134 11.69 -16.97 -7.55
CA ILE A 134 13.07 -17.18 -7.09
C ILE A 134 14.05 -16.17 -7.67
N PHE A 135 13.77 -15.65 -8.87
CA PHE A 135 14.63 -14.67 -9.53
C PHE A 135 14.63 -13.30 -8.85
N LEU A 136 13.71 -13.05 -7.92
CA LEU A 136 13.72 -11.86 -7.06
C LEU A 136 14.88 -11.84 -6.06
N LEU A 137 15.57 -12.97 -5.87
CA LEU A 137 16.76 -13.05 -5.00
C LEU A 137 17.90 -12.18 -5.52
N LEU A 138 18.04 -12.04 -6.84
CA LEU A 138 19.07 -11.23 -7.49
C LEU A 138 18.41 -10.17 -8.39
N PRO A 139 18.52 -8.86 -8.10
CA PRO A 139 17.83 -7.81 -8.86
C PRO A 139 18.03 -7.89 -10.37
N MET A 140 19.25 -8.21 -10.82
CA MET A 140 19.60 -8.38 -12.24
C MET A 140 18.85 -9.53 -12.93
N LEU A 141 18.45 -10.56 -12.18
CA LEU A 141 17.67 -11.69 -12.70
C LEU A 141 16.16 -11.42 -12.61
N GLY A 142 15.72 -10.33 -11.96
CA GLY A 142 14.31 -10.01 -11.77
C GLY A 142 13.51 -9.96 -13.08
N ILE A 143 14.15 -9.64 -14.21
CA ILE A 143 13.52 -9.70 -15.55
C ILE A 143 13.00 -11.10 -15.91
N LEU A 144 13.62 -12.17 -15.40
CA LEU A 144 13.21 -13.56 -15.61
C LEU A 144 11.91 -13.91 -14.87
N SER A 145 11.40 -13.04 -14.01
CA SER A 145 10.04 -13.16 -13.46
C SER A 145 8.97 -13.25 -14.55
N ILE A 146 9.26 -12.76 -15.78
CA ILE A 146 8.41 -12.90 -16.95
C ILE A 146 8.07 -14.37 -17.28
N LEU A 147 8.93 -15.32 -16.91
CA LEU A 147 8.66 -16.76 -17.06
C LEU A 147 7.41 -17.20 -16.26
N GLY A 148 7.06 -16.44 -15.21
CA GLY A 148 5.84 -16.63 -14.44
C GLY A 148 4.55 -16.47 -15.26
N LEU A 149 4.59 -15.75 -16.38
CA LEU A 149 3.44 -15.61 -17.29
C LEU A 149 3.00 -16.95 -17.92
N TYR A 150 3.86 -17.97 -17.89
CA TYR A 150 3.49 -19.33 -18.28
C TYR A 150 2.31 -19.87 -17.45
N SER A 151 2.07 -19.33 -16.25
CA SER A 151 0.89 -19.63 -15.42
C SER A 151 -0.43 -19.37 -16.15
N LEU A 152 -0.48 -18.38 -17.04
CA LEU A 152 -1.67 -18.06 -17.84
C LEU A 152 -1.98 -19.17 -18.83
N TYR A 153 -0.95 -19.77 -19.43
CA TYR A 153 -1.09 -20.93 -20.30
C TYR A 153 -1.52 -22.17 -19.51
N LEU A 154 -0.96 -22.39 -18.32
CA LEU A 154 -1.40 -23.47 -17.44
C LEU A 154 -2.88 -23.32 -17.05
N LEU A 155 -3.31 -22.10 -16.71
CA LEU A 155 -4.70 -21.76 -16.42
C LEU A 155 -5.61 -22.08 -17.63
N TYR A 156 -5.21 -21.64 -18.82
CA TYR A 156 -5.93 -21.91 -20.08
C TYR A 156 -6.16 -23.40 -20.33
N LEU A 157 -5.17 -24.24 -20.04
CA LEU A 157 -5.30 -25.70 -20.19
C LEU A 157 -6.14 -26.34 -19.07
N GLY A 158 -5.97 -25.89 -17.83
CA GLY A 158 -6.63 -26.47 -16.66
C GLY A 158 -8.13 -26.20 -16.62
N LEU A 159 -8.56 -24.97 -16.97
CA LEU A 159 -9.95 -24.53 -16.88
C LEU A 159 -10.95 -25.44 -17.62
N PRO A 160 -10.86 -25.64 -18.95
CA PRO A 160 -11.85 -26.45 -19.66
C PRO A 160 -11.81 -27.91 -19.22
N ARG A 161 -10.63 -28.44 -18.86
CA ARG A 161 -10.46 -29.84 -18.48
C ARG A 161 -11.12 -30.16 -17.15
N LEU A 162 -10.77 -29.42 -16.10
CA LEU A 162 -11.22 -29.70 -14.74
C LEU A 162 -12.65 -29.20 -14.51
N MET A 163 -13.00 -28.03 -15.05
CA MET A 163 -14.35 -27.48 -14.92
C MET A 163 -15.32 -28.02 -15.97
N ARG A 164 -14.89 -28.98 -16.82
CA ARG A 164 -15.72 -29.60 -17.88
C ARG A 164 -16.36 -28.58 -18.82
N ALA A 165 -15.70 -27.45 -19.06
CA ALA A 165 -16.20 -26.46 -20.01
C ALA A 165 -15.91 -26.91 -21.45
N PRO A 166 -16.82 -26.65 -22.41
CA PRO A 166 -16.60 -26.93 -23.82
C PRO A 166 -15.30 -26.29 -24.36
N ALA A 167 -14.58 -27.01 -25.22
CA ALA A 167 -13.27 -26.58 -25.72
C ALA A 167 -13.33 -25.25 -26.52
N ASP A 168 -14.42 -25.01 -27.23
CA ASP A 168 -14.71 -23.76 -27.95
C ASP A 168 -14.88 -22.55 -27.01
N LYS A 169 -15.17 -22.79 -25.73
CA LYS A 169 -15.31 -21.75 -24.69
C LYS A 169 -14.09 -21.60 -23.78
N ALA A 170 -13.03 -22.37 -24.01
CA ALA A 170 -11.82 -22.33 -23.18
C ALA A 170 -11.16 -20.94 -23.14
N MET A 171 -10.99 -20.33 -24.31
CA MET A 171 -10.38 -19.00 -24.45
C MET A 171 -11.19 -17.90 -23.75
N PRO A 172 -12.51 -17.71 -24.05
CA PRO A 172 -13.29 -16.68 -23.37
C PRO A 172 -13.42 -16.93 -21.86
N TYR A 173 -13.50 -18.19 -21.41
CA TYR A 173 -13.51 -18.50 -19.98
C TYR A 173 -12.21 -18.06 -19.29
N THR A 174 -11.07 -18.31 -19.93
CA THR A 174 -9.76 -17.90 -19.41
C THR A 174 -9.62 -16.38 -19.35
N ILE A 175 -9.96 -15.68 -20.44
CA ILE A 175 -9.88 -14.21 -20.51
C ILE A 175 -10.75 -13.58 -19.40
N VAL A 176 -12.00 -14.01 -19.28
CA VAL A 176 -12.92 -13.44 -18.28
C VAL A 176 -12.44 -13.75 -16.86
N THR A 177 -11.88 -14.94 -16.62
CA THR A 177 -11.29 -15.28 -15.32
C THR A 177 -10.11 -14.36 -14.98
N ILE A 178 -9.20 -14.11 -15.93
CA ILE A 178 -8.05 -13.23 -15.74
C ILE A 178 -8.52 -11.79 -15.49
N VAL A 179 -9.42 -11.26 -16.33
CA VAL A 179 -9.93 -9.89 -16.18
C VAL A 179 -10.64 -9.71 -14.85
N ALA A 180 -11.50 -10.66 -14.46
CA ALA A 180 -12.18 -10.59 -13.16
C ALA A 180 -11.19 -10.71 -11.98
N ALA A 181 -10.15 -11.54 -12.09
CA ALA A 181 -9.11 -11.64 -11.06
C ALA A 181 -8.29 -10.33 -10.93
N ILE A 182 -8.00 -9.66 -12.04
CA ILE A 182 -7.34 -8.34 -12.05
C ILE A 182 -8.25 -7.30 -11.40
N LEU A 183 -9.54 -7.24 -11.79
CA LEU A 183 -10.49 -6.30 -11.20
C LEU A 183 -10.66 -6.52 -9.69
N LEU A 184 -10.73 -7.78 -9.24
CA LEU A 184 -10.78 -8.09 -7.80
C LEU A 184 -9.50 -7.69 -7.08
N SER A 185 -8.33 -7.89 -7.70
CA SER A 185 -7.06 -7.45 -7.14
C SER A 185 -6.97 -5.91 -7.04
N LEU A 186 -7.48 -5.18 -8.04
CA LEU A 186 -7.53 -3.71 -8.02
C LEU A 186 -8.50 -3.21 -6.95
N LEU A 187 -9.67 -3.85 -6.79
CA LEU A 187 -10.63 -3.54 -5.73
C LEU A 187 -10.03 -3.84 -4.34
N ALA A 188 -9.39 -4.99 -4.18
CA ALA A 188 -8.71 -5.35 -2.93
C ALA A 188 -7.59 -4.35 -2.61
N GLY A 189 -6.82 -3.92 -3.62
CA GLY A 189 -5.81 -2.88 -3.48
C GLY A 189 -6.39 -1.50 -3.12
N ALA A 190 -7.50 -1.10 -3.74
CA ALA A 190 -8.19 0.15 -3.43
C ALA A 190 -8.81 0.15 -2.02
N VAL A 191 -9.33 -1.00 -1.56
CA VAL A 191 -9.84 -1.19 -0.20
C VAL A 191 -8.71 -1.29 0.82
N ALA A 192 -7.56 -1.86 0.45
CA ALA A 192 -6.38 -1.99 1.29
C ALA A 192 -5.52 -0.71 1.31
N ALA A 193 -5.61 0.18 0.32
CA ALA A 193 -4.81 1.40 0.22
C ALA A 193 -4.95 2.37 1.42
N PRO A 194 -6.15 2.56 2.02
CA PRO A 194 -6.28 3.28 3.28
C PRO A 194 -5.61 2.56 4.45
N PHE A 195 -5.69 1.23 4.51
CA PHE A 195 -5.10 0.43 5.59
C PHE A 195 -3.58 0.21 5.43
N SER A 196 -3.05 0.21 4.21
CA SER A 196 -1.61 0.17 3.94
C SER A 196 -0.93 1.51 4.24
N ARG A 197 -1.68 2.62 4.33
CA ARG A 197 -1.20 3.87 4.93
C ARG A 197 -1.16 3.82 6.47
N PHE A 198 -1.91 2.91 7.09
CA PHE A 198 -1.87 2.60 8.52
C PHE A 198 -0.87 1.47 8.87
N ALA A 199 -0.53 0.59 7.92
CA ALA A 199 0.36 -0.57 8.10
C ALA A 199 1.70 -0.45 7.36
N ALA A 200 1.88 0.54 6.49
CA ALA A 200 3.22 0.99 6.12
C ALA A 200 3.88 1.45 7.42
N PRO A 201 5.16 1.10 7.66
CA PRO A 201 5.88 1.82 8.68
C PRO A 201 5.77 3.29 8.30
N SER A 202 5.27 4.10 9.22
CA SER A 202 5.66 5.50 9.24
C SER A 202 7.19 5.50 9.09
N VAL A 203 7.74 6.51 8.43
CA VAL A 203 9.20 6.69 8.34
C VAL A 203 9.84 6.96 9.74
N GLY A 204 9.19 6.55 10.84
CA GLY A 204 9.64 6.71 12.22
C GLY A 204 9.54 5.48 13.13
N ASP A 205 8.93 4.35 12.73
CA ASP A 205 8.69 3.24 13.68
C ASP A 205 9.78 2.15 13.66
N SER A 206 11.04 2.59 13.72
CA SER A 206 12.14 1.72 14.13
C SER A 206 12.46 2.02 15.60
N ALA A 207 11.79 1.30 16.50
CA ALA A 207 12.25 1.19 17.88
C ALA A 207 13.65 0.56 17.86
N VAL A 208 14.68 1.39 18.05
CA VAL A 208 16.03 0.94 18.32
C VAL A 208 16.11 0.66 19.80
N ASP A 209 16.00 -0.62 20.15
CA ASP A 209 16.35 -1.11 21.47
C ASP A 209 17.89 -1.18 21.56
N GLY A 210 18.47 -0.50 22.55
CA GLY A 210 19.91 -0.44 22.77
C GLY A 210 20.45 0.97 22.90
N GLN A 211 21.05 1.26 24.06
CA GLN A 211 21.82 2.47 24.35
C GLN A 211 22.69 2.90 23.16
N MET A 212 22.38 4.05 22.56
CA MET A 212 23.21 4.68 21.53
C MET A 212 24.00 5.82 22.17
N THR A 213 25.31 5.64 22.34
CA THR A 213 26.22 6.74 22.63
C THR A 213 26.55 7.44 21.30
N ILE A 214 26.12 8.69 21.14
CA ILE A 214 26.41 9.50 19.95
C ILE A 214 27.75 10.24 20.16
N PRO A 215 28.78 10.02 19.32
CA PRO A 215 30.00 10.81 19.37
C PRO A 215 29.68 12.29 19.11
N GLY A 216 29.93 13.14 20.11
CA GLY A 216 29.74 14.59 20.04
C GLY A 216 28.52 15.17 20.77
N VAL A 217 27.61 14.35 21.32
CA VAL A 217 26.37 14.88 21.98
C VAL A 217 26.12 14.33 23.40
N GLY A 218 26.87 13.33 23.86
CA GLY A 218 26.75 12.82 25.24
C GLY A 218 25.44 12.04 25.52
N THR A 219 25.27 11.59 26.76
CA THR A 219 24.21 10.65 27.19
C THR A 219 22.93 11.39 27.56
N VAL A 220 21.79 11.00 27.00
CA VAL A 220 20.47 11.59 27.30
C VAL A 220 19.84 10.94 28.54
N ASP A 221 19.38 11.78 29.45
CA ASP A 221 18.95 11.44 30.81
C ASP A 221 17.48 11.00 30.90
N LEU A 222 17.23 9.84 31.51
CA LEU A 222 15.94 9.13 31.53
C LEU A 222 14.91 9.76 32.49
N GLY A 223 15.27 10.76 33.29
CA GLY A 223 14.32 11.49 34.15
C GLY A 223 13.24 12.26 33.38
N LYS A 224 13.45 12.53 32.08
CA LYS A 224 12.47 13.20 31.20
C LYS A 224 11.40 12.24 30.63
N LEU A 225 11.61 10.92 30.73
CA LEU A 225 10.63 9.91 30.31
C LEU A 225 9.48 9.75 31.32
N ASP A 226 9.72 9.98 32.62
CA ASP A 226 8.66 9.92 33.64
C ASP A 226 7.65 11.07 33.48
N ALA A 227 8.14 12.25 33.09
CA ALA A 227 7.30 13.39 32.72
C ALA A 227 6.55 13.16 31.39
N ALA A 228 7.13 12.42 30.45
CA ALA A 228 6.47 12.01 29.21
C ALA A 228 5.39 10.93 29.47
N GLY A 229 5.65 10.00 30.40
CA GLY A 229 4.69 8.99 30.86
C GLY A 229 3.47 9.62 31.54
N LYS A 230 3.68 10.59 32.43
CA LYS A 230 2.57 11.35 33.05
C LYS A 230 1.75 12.15 32.04
N LYS A 231 2.40 12.76 31.03
CA LYS A 231 1.70 13.43 29.92
C LYS A 231 0.90 12.45 29.05
N MET A 232 1.40 11.23 28.85
CA MET A 232 0.71 10.19 28.09
C MET A 232 -0.49 9.63 28.88
N GLU A 233 -0.37 9.49 30.20
CA GLU A 233 -1.46 9.07 31.09
C GLU A 233 -2.56 10.15 31.19
N GLU A 234 -2.18 11.43 31.25
CA GLU A 234 -3.13 12.56 31.15
C GLU A 234 -3.82 12.61 29.78
N ALA A 235 -3.10 12.31 28.68
CA ALA A 235 -3.68 12.23 27.35
C ALA A 235 -4.65 11.04 27.19
N ALA A 236 -4.33 9.89 27.78
CA ALA A 236 -5.20 8.72 27.80
C ALA A 236 -6.50 8.98 28.61
N ARG A 237 -6.38 9.64 29.78
CA ARG A 237 -7.56 10.07 30.55
C ARG A 237 -8.42 11.07 29.80
N LYS A 238 -7.82 12.06 29.12
CA LYS A 238 -8.56 13.00 28.26
C LYS A 238 -9.25 12.30 27.09
N MET A 239 -8.64 11.25 26.53
CA MET A 239 -9.24 10.43 25.47
C MET A 239 -10.42 9.59 25.99
N GLU A 240 -10.31 9.05 27.20
CA GLU A 240 -11.38 8.29 27.87
C GLU A 240 -12.55 9.19 28.31
N ASP A 241 -12.27 10.41 28.79
CA ASP A 241 -13.27 11.41 29.14
C ASP A 241 -13.98 11.99 27.90
N ALA A 242 -13.25 12.18 26.79
CA ALA A 242 -13.82 12.60 25.50
C ALA A 242 -14.76 11.54 24.89
N ALA A 243 -14.42 10.26 25.06
CA ALA A 243 -15.27 9.14 24.63
C ALA A 243 -16.56 9.00 25.47
N LYS A 244 -16.53 9.40 26.75
CA LYS A 244 -17.68 9.34 27.66
C LYS A 244 -18.61 10.55 27.60
N THR A 245 -18.10 11.73 27.24
CA THR A 245 -18.86 12.99 27.20
C THR A 245 -19.35 13.38 25.80
N GLY A 246 -18.93 12.66 24.75
CA GLY A 246 -19.31 12.95 23.37
C GLY A 246 -18.66 14.21 22.79
N ALA A 247 -17.55 14.67 23.38
CA ALA A 247 -16.81 15.82 22.88
C ALA A 247 -15.37 15.44 22.47
N PRO A 248 -15.15 14.98 21.23
CA PRO A 248 -14.03 15.46 20.45
C PRO A 248 -14.41 16.82 19.83
N ALA A 249 -13.45 17.72 19.62
CA ALA A 249 -13.68 18.87 18.77
C ALA A 249 -14.27 18.37 17.44
N VAL A 250 -15.53 18.69 17.16
CA VAL A 250 -16.22 18.21 15.96
C VAL A 250 -15.46 18.80 14.77
N ALA A 251 -15.05 17.94 13.84
CA ALA A 251 -14.42 18.40 12.60
C ALA A 251 -15.35 19.39 11.89
N LEU A 252 -14.79 20.44 11.31
CA LEU A 252 -15.55 21.34 10.45
C LEU A 252 -16.21 20.54 9.33
N SER A 253 -17.43 20.93 8.95
CA SER A 253 -18.09 20.28 7.82
C SER A 253 -17.25 20.49 6.55
N PRO A 254 -17.29 19.57 5.58
CA PRO A 254 -16.62 19.76 4.29
C PRO A 254 -16.98 21.09 3.62
N SER A 255 -18.26 21.48 3.71
CA SER A 255 -18.76 22.77 3.22
C SER A 255 -18.17 23.98 3.94
N ALA A 256 -17.91 23.89 5.25
CA ALA A 256 -17.31 24.98 6.01
C ALA A 256 -15.83 25.18 5.63
N LEU A 257 -15.08 24.09 5.41
CA LEU A 257 -13.72 24.16 4.88
C LEU A 257 -13.71 24.70 3.44
N GLN A 258 -14.65 24.26 2.62
CA GLN A 258 -14.79 24.71 1.24
C GLN A 258 -15.02 26.23 1.15
N ALA A 259 -15.80 26.80 2.08
CA ALA A 259 -16.07 28.23 2.14
C ALA A 259 -14.85 29.10 2.49
N LEU A 260 -13.77 28.51 3.02
CA LEU A 260 -12.51 29.21 3.31
C LEU A 260 -11.61 29.38 2.09
N LEU A 261 -11.90 28.65 1.00
CA LEU A 261 -11.19 28.79 -0.26
C LEU A 261 -11.82 29.96 -1.03
N PRO A 262 -11.09 31.06 -1.31
CA PRO A 262 -11.64 32.23 -2.00
C PRO A 262 -11.75 32.00 -3.51
N GLU A 263 -12.54 32.81 -4.22
CA GLU A 263 -12.67 32.72 -5.69
C GLU A 263 -11.40 33.14 -6.44
N ARG A 264 -10.58 33.99 -5.82
CA ARG A 264 -9.35 34.51 -6.40
C ARG A 264 -8.26 34.59 -5.33
N ILE A 265 -7.04 34.20 -5.70
CA ILE A 265 -5.83 34.33 -4.88
C ILE A 265 -4.77 35.04 -5.72
N GLY A 266 -4.49 36.31 -5.38
CA GLY A 266 -3.61 37.14 -6.20
C GLY A 266 -4.11 37.21 -7.65
N ARG A 267 -3.29 36.76 -8.60
CA ARG A 267 -3.63 36.67 -10.03
C ARG A 267 -4.35 35.38 -10.45
N PHE A 268 -4.47 34.39 -9.57
CA PHE A 268 -5.01 33.09 -9.88
C PHE A 268 -6.52 33.04 -9.63
N GLU A 269 -7.28 32.56 -10.62
CA GLU A 269 -8.72 32.36 -10.52
C GLU A 269 -9.04 30.90 -10.24
N ARG A 270 -9.98 30.65 -9.34
CA ARG A 270 -10.37 29.28 -8.97
C ARG A 270 -11.13 28.62 -10.12
N THR A 271 -10.64 27.47 -10.56
CA THR A 271 -11.23 26.68 -11.66
C THR A 271 -12.00 25.46 -11.15
N GLU A 272 -11.58 24.90 -10.03
CA GLU A 272 -12.20 23.71 -9.43
C GLU A 272 -12.22 23.86 -7.91
N ILE A 273 -13.26 23.31 -7.28
CA ILE A 273 -13.36 23.24 -5.83
C ILE A 273 -14.09 21.97 -5.41
N GLU A 274 -13.55 21.29 -4.41
CA GLU A 274 -14.09 20.06 -3.87
C GLU A 274 -13.96 20.03 -2.34
N SER A 275 -14.83 19.26 -1.70
CA SER A 275 -14.69 18.95 -0.28
C SER A 275 -15.26 17.57 0.02
N ALA A 276 -14.68 16.89 1.01
CA ALA A 276 -15.11 15.57 1.43
C ALA A 276 -14.88 15.37 2.93
N GLY A 277 -15.74 14.55 3.53
CA GLY A 277 -15.49 14.02 4.88
C GLY A 277 -14.55 12.83 4.82
N MET A 278 -13.76 12.63 5.88
CA MET A 278 -12.92 11.46 6.04
C MET A 278 -12.99 10.93 7.47
N ALA A 279 -12.54 9.69 7.70
CA ALA A 279 -12.50 9.13 9.05
C ALA A 279 -11.62 10.01 9.95
N GLY A 280 -12.24 10.66 10.93
CA GLY A 280 -11.56 11.53 11.89
C GLY A 280 -11.30 12.98 11.46
N GLY A 281 -11.89 13.42 10.34
CA GLY A 281 -11.67 14.78 9.83
C GLY A 281 -12.48 15.15 8.60
N ALA A 282 -12.12 16.28 7.99
CA ALA A 282 -12.66 16.74 6.71
C ALA A 282 -11.56 17.42 5.90
N GLN A 283 -11.74 17.48 4.58
CA GLN A 283 -10.83 18.19 3.68
C GLN A 283 -11.60 19.05 2.68
N ALA A 284 -10.97 20.14 2.25
CA ALA A 284 -11.39 20.91 1.10
C ALA A 284 -10.17 21.28 0.25
N SER A 285 -10.33 21.24 -1.07
CA SER A 285 -9.27 21.56 -2.01
C SER A 285 -9.82 22.40 -3.17
N ALA A 286 -8.99 23.28 -3.72
CA ALA A 286 -9.32 24.09 -4.89
C ALA A 286 -8.12 24.22 -5.82
N ARG A 287 -8.38 24.19 -7.13
CA ARG A 287 -7.39 24.52 -8.16
C ARG A 287 -7.58 25.95 -8.61
N TYR A 288 -6.48 26.63 -8.82
CA TYR A 288 -6.44 28.00 -9.32
C TYR A 288 -5.48 28.09 -10.50
N GLN A 289 -5.82 28.93 -11.48
CA GLN A 289 -5.06 29.06 -12.71
C GLN A 289 -4.83 30.55 -13.06
N ALA A 290 -3.65 30.85 -13.62
CA ALA A 290 -3.27 32.15 -14.14
C ALA A 290 -2.43 31.97 -15.42
N GLY A 291 -3.08 31.86 -16.57
CA GLY A 291 -2.41 31.51 -17.83
C GLY A 291 -1.90 30.07 -17.78
N ASP A 292 -0.59 29.89 -17.98
CA ASP A 292 0.08 28.58 -17.93
C ASP A 292 0.41 28.14 -16.50
N ASP A 293 0.28 29.02 -15.51
CA ASP A 293 0.58 28.72 -14.12
C ASP A 293 -0.64 28.17 -13.40
N ASP A 294 -0.43 27.17 -12.55
CA ASP A 294 -1.47 26.51 -11.77
C ASP A 294 -1.04 26.27 -10.33
N MET A 295 -2.01 26.32 -9.42
CA MET A 295 -1.79 25.91 -8.04
C MET A 295 -3.01 25.16 -7.49
N LYS A 296 -2.75 24.17 -6.64
CA LYS A 296 -3.74 23.56 -5.77
C LYS A 296 -3.55 24.08 -4.35
N VAL A 297 -4.63 24.53 -3.73
CA VAL A 297 -4.68 24.89 -2.30
C VAL A 297 -5.55 23.87 -1.57
N GLU A 298 -5.09 23.41 -0.42
CA GLU A 298 -5.74 22.34 0.35
C GLU A 298 -5.78 22.65 1.84
N ILE A 299 -6.94 22.43 2.47
CA ILE A 299 -7.19 22.54 3.91
C ILE A 299 -7.64 21.17 4.41
N ILE A 300 -6.96 20.65 5.42
CA ILE A 300 -7.33 19.39 6.08
C ILE A 300 -7.58 19.69 7.55
N ASP A 301 -8.76 19.35 8.04
CA ASP A 301 -9.12 19.37 9.47
C ASP A 301 -8.97 17.96 10.06
N LEU A 302 -8.01 17.79 10.95
CA LEU A 302 -7.71 16.53 11.64
C LEU A 302 -8.24 16.54 13.08
N ALA A 303 -9.42 17.10 13.32
CA ALA A 303 -10.00 17.30 14.65
C ALA A 303 -10.02 16.06 15.54
N ALA A 304 -10.28 14.86 15.00
CA ALA A 304 -10.28 13.62 15.78
C ALA A 304 -8.87 13.01 15.97
N MET A 305 -7.85 13.51 15.26
CA MET A 305 -6.46 13.08 15.36
C MET A 305 -5.55 14.10 16.06
N GLY A 306 -6.08 15.24 16.53
CA GLY A 306 -5.31 16.34 17.16
C GLY A 306 -4.46 15.96 18.38
N ALA A 307 -4.70 14.79 18.98
CA ALA A 307 -3.84 14.25 20.04
C ALA A 307 -2.48 13.71 19.53
N MET A 308 -2.36 13.42 18.22
CA MET A 308 -1.17 12.79 17.61
C MET A 308 -0.20 13.78 16.95
N THR A 309 -0.64 15.00 16.61
CA THR A 309 0.19 16.05 15.95
C THR A 309 1.14 16.76 16.93
N GLY A 310 0.84 16.76 18.23
CA GLY A 310 1.75 17.27 19.27
C GLY A 310 3.09 16.52 19.35
N ILE A 311 3.16 15.32 18.78
CA ILE A 311 4.37 14.50 18.63
C ILE A 311 5.36 15.23 17.71
N GLY A 312 4.94 15.74 16.54
CA GLY A 312 5.83 16.45 15.60
C GLY A 312 6.48 17.72 16.19
N ALA A 313 5.73 18.48 16.99
CA ALA A 313 6.26 19.66 17.70
C ALA A 313 7.21 19.30 18.85
N ALA A 314 7.03 18.14 19.48
CA ALA A 314 7.91 17.64 20.55
C ALA A 314 9.26 17.10 20.05
N PHE A 315 9.35 16.68 18.77
CA PHE A 315 10.55 16.09 18.18
C PHE A 315 11.49 17.08 17.46
N ASN A 316 11.18 18.39 17.45
CA ASN A 316 11.99 19.45 16.80
C ASN A 316 12.53 19.01 15.42
N VAL A 317 11.64 18.52 14.55
CA VAL A 317 12.00 17.94 13.27
C VAL A 317 12.59 19.02 12.37
N GLN A 318 13.86 18.88 12.03
CA GLN A 318 14.57 19.74 11.09
C GLN A 318 15.21 18.87 10.02
N SER A 319 14.85 19.14 8.76
CA SER A 319 15.41 18.51 7.56
C SER A 319 15.66 19.59 6.53
N ASN A 320 16.86 19.60 5.96
CA ASN A 320 17.23 20.48 4.85
C ASN A 320 17.97 19.66 3.80
N ARG A 321 17.44 19.65 2.58
CA ARG A 321 18.01 19.01 1.40
C ARG A 321 18.09 20.04 0.30
N GLU A 322 19.26 20.17 -0.31
CA GLU A 322 19.49 21.04 -1.46
C GLU A 322 19.84 20.20 -2.70
N THR A 323 19.34 20.61 -3.85
CA THR A 323 19.65 20.03 -5.15
C THR A 323 20.35 21.09 -6.02
N ALA A 324 20.78 20.73 -7.22
CA ALA A 324 21.36 21.69 -8.16
C ALA A 324 20.35 22.80 -8.59
N THR A 325 19.07 22.47 -8.54
CA THR A 325 17.96 23.28 -9.09
C THR A 325 17.01 23.80 -8.02
N GLY A 326 17.10 23.33 -6.78
CA GLY A 326 16.07 23.57 -5.78
C GLY A 326 16.42 23.14 -4.36
N TYR A 327 15.40 23.06 -3.52
CA TYR A 327 15.52 22.64 -2.12
C TYR A 327 14.23 21.97 -1.62
N GLU A 328 14.38 21.22 -0.53
CA GLU A 328 13.30 20.69 0.29
C GLU A 328 13.67 20.89 1.77
N ARG A 329 12.80 21.56 2.51
CA ARG A 329 13.00 21.91 3.91
C ARG A 329 11.77 21.53 4.72
N THR A 330 11.99 20.87 5.85
CA THR A 330 10.96 20.65 6.87
C THR A 330 11.51 21.18 8.19
N GLN A 331 10.76 22.04 8.85
CA GLN A 331 11.19 22.69 10.08
C GLN A 331 10.00 22.99 10.99
N THR A 332 10.23 23.01 12.29
CA THR A 332 9.27 23.53 13.25
C THR A 332 9.54 25.02 13.48
N VAL A 333 8.58 25.89 13.12
CA VAL A 333 8.62 27.35 13.36
C VAL A 333 7.47 27.69 14.28
N ASP A 334 7.75 28.28 15.45
CA ASP A 334 6.73 28.65 16.44
C ASP A 334 5.79 27.50 16.84
N GLY A 335 6.32 26.28 16.89
CA GLY A 335 5.56 25.05 17.18
C GLY A 335 4.72 24.52 16.01
N GLN A 336 4.74 25.20 14.86
CA GLN A 336 4.08 24.77 13.62
C GLN A 336 5.08 24.03 12.73
N LEU A 337 4.68 22.86 12.22
CA LEU A 337 5.44 22.16 11.20
C LEU A 337 5.27 22.89 9.86
N VAL A 338 6.38 23.35 9.29
CA VAL A 338 6.46 23.97 7.97
C VAL A 338 7.23 23.03 7.05
N ASN A 339 6.64 22.71 5.90
CA ASN A 339 7.28 21.96 4.82
C ASN A 339 7.29 22.83 3.56
N GLU A 340 8.46 23.02 2.98
CA GLU A 340 8.68 23.88 1.83
C GLU A 340 9.60 23.20 0.82
N SER A 341 9.17 23.12 -0.44
CA SER A 341 9.99 22.64 -1.54
C SER A 341 9.86 23.53 -2.76
N TRP A 342 10.96 23.73 -3.48
CA TRP A 342 10.98 24.57 -4.67
C TRP A 342 12.02 24.05 -5.68
N ASP A 343 11.64 23.99 -6.95
CA ASP A 343 12.55 23.78 -8.08
C ASP A 343 12.45 24.97 -9.06
N LYS A 344 13.58 25.61 -9.35
CA LYS A 344 13.62 26.81 -10.18
C LYS A 344 13.50 26.53 -11.69
N GLU A 345 13.83 25.31 -12.14
CA GLU A 345 13.78 24.94 -13.56
C GLU A 345 12.36 24.56 -13.96
N SER A 346 11.72 23.67 -13.20
CA SER A 346 10.32 23.31 -13.44
C SER A 346 9.33 24.37 -12.95
N ARG A 347 9.78 25.29 -12.09
CA ARG A 347 8.94 26.28 -11.38
C ARG A 347 7.86 25.63 -10.51
N ASP A 348 8.02 24.35 -10.18
CA ASP A 348 7.14 23.59 -9.33
C ASP A 348 7.57 23.73 -7.86
N GLY A 349 6.58 23.82 -6.97
CA GLY A 349 6.86 23.91 -5.56
C GLY A 349 5.69 23.56 -4.66
N LYS A 350 5.98 23.57 -3.37
CA LYS A 350 5.01 23.34 -2.31
C LYS A 350 5.37 24.16 -1.07
N TYR A 351 4.35 24.71 -0.45
CA TYR A 351 4.42 25.28 0.89
C TYR A 351 3.27 24.73 1.72
N ALA A 352 3.57 24.18 2.89
CA ALA A 352 2.59 23.62 3.80
C ALA A 352 2.92 24.00 5.24
N THR A 353 1.89 24.31 6.04
CA THR A 353 2.02 24.62 7.46
C THR A 353 0.91 23.95 8.28
N SER A 354 1.22 23.57 9.52
CA SER A 354 0.23 23.12 10.50
C SER A 354 -0.29 24.29 11.34
N ILE A 355 -1.59 24.34 11.62
CA ILE A 355 -2.20 25.41 12.41
C ILE A 355 -2.88 24.79 13.63
N ALA A 356 -2.54 25.31 14.82
CA ALA A 356 -3.11 24.93 16.11
C ALA A 356 -3.14 23.41 16.37
N ASN A 357 -2.17 22.66 15.84
CA ASN A 357 -2.08 21.20 15.90
C ASN A 357 -3.31 20.45 15.34
N ARG A 358 -4.18 21.11 14.59
CA ARG A 358 -5.44 20.55 14.10
C ARG A 358 -5.58 20.64 12.59
N PHE A 359 -5.22 21.78 12.01
CA PHE A 359 -5.36 22.00 10.58
C PHE A 359 -4.02 21.84 9.87
N MET A 360 -4.06 21.29 8.65
CA MET A 360 -2.96 21.38 7.71
C MET A 360 -3.41 22.23 6.53
N LEU A 361 -2.62 23.24 6.20
CA LEU A 361 -2.88 24.15 5.11
C LEU A 361 -1.71 24.10 4.15
N SER A 362 -1.98 23.92 2.86
CA SER A 362 -0.92 23.83 1.85
C SER A 362 -1.31 24.44 0.52
N ALA A 363 -0.30 24.90 -0.22
CA ALA A 363 -0.38 25.30 -1.61
C ALA A 363 0.77 24.64 -2.39
N SER A 364 0.48 24.08 -3.57
CA SER A 364 1.48 23.47 -4.45
C SER A 364 1.13 23.63 -5.91
N GLY A 365 2.13 23.71 -6.78
CA GLY A 365 1.96 23.73 -8.23
C GLY A 365 3.05 24.53 -8.94
N THR A 366 2.81 24.80 -10.23
CA THR A 366 3.72 25.54 -11.10
C THR A 366 3.42 27.03 -11.04
N VAL A 367 4.31 27.82 -10.45
CA VAL A 367 4.09 29.26 -10.18
C VAL A 367 5.30 30.11 -10.54
N ALA A 368 5.24 31.44 -10.43
CA ALA A 368 6.39 32.28 -10.76
C ALA A 368 7.54 32.12 -9.75
N ASN A 369 7.20 31.95 -8.48
CA ASN A 369 8.13 31.77 -7.37
C ASN A 369 7.40 31.20 -6.14
N ILE A 370 8.17 30.70 -5.16
CA ILE A 370 7.66 30.13 -3.92
C ILE A 370 6.80 31.11 -3.08
N ASP A 371 6.99 32.42 -3.24
CA ASP A 371 6.24 33.43 -2.49
C ASP A 371 4.76 33.49 -2.94
N GLU A 372 4.45 33.10 -4.17
CA GLU A 372 3.06 32.94 -4.62
C GLU A 372 2.34 31.84 -3.84
N LEU A 373 3.00 30.71 -3.55
CA LEU A 373 2.44 29.62 -2.74
C LEU A 373 2.30 30.01 -1.26
N LYS A 374 3.30 30.72 -0.71
CA LYS A 374 3.23 31.27 0.65
C LYS A 374 2.08 32.27 0.80
N SER A 375 1.94 33.17 -0.17
CA SER A 375 0.85 34.14 -0.21
C SER A 375 -0.51 33.47 -0.35
N ALA A 376 -0.59 32.38 -1.13
CA ALA A 376 -1.82 31.59 -1.25
C ALA A 376 -2.23 30.97 0.08
N VAL A 377 -1.29 30.40 0.83
CA VAL A 377 -1.54 29.90 2.19
C VAL A 377 -1.98 31.02 3.14
N GLN A 378 -1.35 32.20 3.08
CA GLN A 378 -1.76 33.35 3.90
C GLN A 378 -3.17 33.86 3.56
N ALA A 379 -3.56 33.82 2.29
CA ALA A 379 -4.87 34.26 1.83
C ALA A 379 -6.05 33.44 2.40
N ILE A 380 -5.81 32.20 2.82
CA ILE A 380 -6.83 31.34 3.46
C ILE A 380 -7.12 31.77 4.92
N GLY A 381 -6.27 32.62 5.50
CA GLY A 381 -6.42 33.12 6.86
C GLY A 381 -6.05 32.11 7.93
N PRO A 382 -4.76 31.75 8.08
CA PRO A 382 -4.30 30.83 9.13
C PRO A 382 -4.75 31.22 10.54
N GLU A 383 -4.86 32.52 10.85
CA GLU A 383 -5.35 33.02 12.14
C GLU A 383 -6.82 32.66 12.38
N LYS A 384 -7.66 32.70 11.34
CA LYS A 384 -9.07 32.33 11.42
C LYS A 384 -9.22 30.82 11.65
N LEU A 385 -8.39 30.02 10.99
CA LEU A 385 -8.30 28.58 11.24
C LEU A 385 -7.82 28.28 12.67
N ALA A 386 -6.84 29.03 13.18
CA ALA A 386 -6.38 28.88 14.56
C ALA A 386 -7.50 29.17 15.57
N ALA A 387 -8.33 30.20 15.32
CA ALA A 387 -9.49 30.51 16.14
C ALA A 387 -10.58 29.41 16.09
N MET A 388 -10.75 28.73 14.96
CA MET A 388 -11.67 27.59 14.80
C MET A 388 -11.16 26.30 15.45
N ALA A 389 -9.91 26.27 15.91
CA ALA A 389 -9.31 25.11 16.56
C ALA A 389 -9.59 25.04 18.08
N GLN A 390 -9.94 26.18 18.68
CA GLN A 390 -10.33 26.32 20.09
C GLN A 390 -11.76 25.87 20.31
#